data_AF-A0A852UQA6-F1
#
_entry.id   AF-A0A852UQA6-F1
#
_cell.length_a   1.000
_cell.length_b   1.000
_cell.length_c   1.000
_cell.angle_alpha   90.00
_cell.angle_beta   90.00
_cell.angle_gamma   90.00
#
_symmetry.space_group_name_H-M   'P 1'
#
loop_
_entity.id
_entity.type
_entity.pdbx_description
1 polymer ?
#
loop_
_entity_poly.entity_id
_entity_poly.type
_entity_poly.pdbx_seq_one_letter_code
_entity_poly.pdbx_strand_id
1 'polypeptide(L)'
;MAEPVRLRRLTDQEGQKLQQTVRRGSTNSVRYRRAMMLPASAGGNRVPVTAQLGQADEDTVRDVIHRFNEIGLACLDPRWAGGRPRRLSPDEEGFVIQTATTRPTKLGQPFTRWSLRKLAAYPRKVHGRVIRIGREALRCLLRRRGITFQRTKTWKESPDPDRDAKLDRVEQVLERFPDRVFAFDEFGPWGSGPPQAPATCAGATPTPATPTYSPPSARNAPAPAAKRAFAGADAPSTPRPDQPRTAAPERRRGRFRRRTATEG
;
A
#
# COMPACT_ATOMS: atom_id res chain seq x y z
N MET A 1 -12.23 59.65 -3.57
CA MET A 1 -12.41 58.60 -2.53
C MET A 1 -13.13 57.44 -3.19
N ALA A 2 -12.53 56.24 -3.24
CA ALA A 2 -13.18 55.07 -3.83
C ALA A 2 -14.34 54.61 -2.96
N GLU A 3 -15.42 54.11 -3.58
CA GLU A 3 -16.57 53.59 -2.83
C GLU A 3 -16.18 52.40 -1.95
N PRO A 4 -16.67 52.33 -0.70
CA PRO A 4 -16.40 51.21 0.17
C PRO A 4 -17.00 49.92 -0.41
N VAL A 5 -16.18 48.89 -0.55
CA VAL A 5 -16.58 47.58 -1.07
C VAL A 5 -17.65 46.97 -0.16
N ARG A 6 -18.83 46.70 -0.71
CA ARG A 6 -19.96 46.09 -0.01
C ARG A 6 -20.29 44.72 -0.56
N LEU A 7 -20.68 43.84 0.35
CA LEU A 7 -21.23 42.52 0.01
C LEU A 7 -22.61 42.69 -0.64
N ARG A 8 -22.88 41.92 -1.70
CA ARG A 8 -24.25 41.77 -2.23
C ARG A 8 -25.17 41.18 -1.16
N ARG A 9 -26.47 41.39 -1.32
CA ARG A 9 -27.48 40.81 -0.42
C ARG A 9 -27.31 39.28 -0.38
N LEU A 10 -27.11 38.75 0.83
CA LEU A 10 -27.09 37.32 1.08
C LEU A 10 -28.49 36.75 0.84
N THR A 11 -28.56 35.63 0.13
CA THR A 11 -29.77 34.80 0.14
C THR A 11 -29.87 34.03 1.45
N ASP A 12 -31.08 33.63 1.84
CA ASP A 12 -31.29 32.90 3.10
C ASP A 12 -30.50 31.57 3.14
N GLN A 13 -30.41 30.90 2.00
CA GLN A 13 -29.62 29.67 1.84
C GLN A 13 -28.12 29.92 2.05
N GLU A 14 -27.59 31.02 1.50
CA GLU A 14 -26.19 31.40 1.68
C GLU A 14 -25.88 31.77 3.12
N GLY A 15 -26.77 32.55 3.76
CA GLY A 15 -26.67 32.92 5.17
C GLY A 15 -26.67 31.69 6.08
N GLN A 16 -27.61 30.76 5.89
CA GLN A 16 -27.67 29.51 6.65
C GLN A 16 -26.40 28.68 6.49
N LYS A 17 -25.87 28.57 5.27
CA LYS A 17 -24.66 27.78 4.99
C LYS A 17 -23.39 28.39 5.59
N LEU A 18 -23.28 29.72 5.61
CA LEU A 18 -22.20 30.42 6.32
C LEU A 18 -22.29 30.19 7.82
N GLN A 19 -23.47 30.36 8.42
CA GLN A 19 -23.69 30.10 9.84
C GLN A 19 -23.40 28.65 10.22
N GLN A 20 -23.82 27.69 9.39
CA GLN A 20 -23.54 26.27 9.61
C GLN A 20 -22.03 25.97 9.58
N THR A 21 -21.30 26.57 8.63
CA THR A 21 -19.84 26.41 8.49
C THR A 21 -19.11 26.98 9.71
N VAL A 22 -19.58 28.12 10.21
CA VAL A 22 -19.06 28.75 11.43
C VAL A 22 -19.35 27.91 12.67
N ARG A 23 -20.60 27.46 12.86
CA ARG A 23 -21.03 26.70 14.05
C ARG A 23 -20.39 25.32 14.16
N ARG A 24 -20.27 24.61 13.04
CA ARG A 24 -19.68 23.26 13.02
C ARG A 24 -18.15 23.29 13.07
N GLY A 25 -17.56 24.44 12.76
CA GLY A 25 -16.14 24.53 12.43
C GLY A 25 -15.83 23.87 11.09
N SER A 26 -14.74 24.30 10.47
CA SER A 26 -14.22 23.69 9.24
C SER A 26 -12.76 23.29 9.49
N THR A 27 -12.39 22.08 9.10
CA THR A 27 -10.99 21.62 9.14
C THR A 27 -10.07 22.52 8.30
N ASN A 28 -10.61 23.16 7.27
CA ASN A 28 -9.91 24.18 6.50
C ASN A 28 -10.05 25.55 7.18
N SER A 29 -8.94 26.05 7.75
CA SER A 29 -8.88 27.33 8.47
C SER A 29 -9.16 28.54 7.58
N VAL A 30 -8.80 28.50 6.29
CA VAL A 30 -9.08 29.57 5.34
C VAL A 30 -10.58 29.65 5.07
N ARG A 31 -11.21 28.49 4.83
CA ARG A 31 -12.65 28.41 4.62
C ARG A 31 -13.44 28.94 5.82
N TYR A 32 -13.00 28.58 7.02
CA TYR A 32 -13.60 29.06 8.27
C TYR A 32 -13.47 30.58 8.43
N ARG A 33 -12.27 31.14 8.26
CA ARG A 33 -12.04 32.59 8.35
C ARG A 33 -12.88 33.38 7.34
N ARG A 34 -12.96 32.91 6.09
CA ARG A 34 -13.83 33.53 5.06
C ARG A 34 -15.31 33.44 5.43
N ALA A 35 -15.76 32.33 6.00
CA ALA A 35 -17.14 32.15 6.45
C ALA A 35 -17.49 33.03 7.67
N MET A 36 -16.52 33.49 8.46
CA MET A 36 -16.70 34.50 9.51
C MET A 36 -16.79 35.92 8.95
N MET A 37 -15.96 36.25 7.95
CA MET A 37 -15.89 37.59 7.37
C MET A 37 -17.19 37.99 6.64
N LEU A 38 -17.80 37.06 5.88
CA LEU A 38 -18.94 37.38 5.01
C LEU A 38 -20.21 37.79 5.80
N PRO A 39 -20.65 37.06 6.84
CA PRO A 39 -21.77 37.50 7.68
C PRO A 39 -21.48 38.80 8.43
N ALA A 40 -20.23 38.99 8.89
CA ALA A 40 -19.83 40.22 9.57
C ALA A 40 -19.91 41.44 8.63
N SER A 41 -19.47 41.30 7.38
CA SER A 41 -19.59 42.34 6.36
C SER A 41 -21.05 42.59 5.95
N ALA A 42 -21.86 41.52 5.83
CA ALA A 42 -23.30 41.64 5.55
C ALA A 42 -24.08 42.39 6.66
N GLY A 43 -23.62 42.26 7.92
CA GLY A 43 -24.15 43.00 9.06
C GLY A 43 -23.78 44.49 9.11
N GLY A 44 -23.08 45.01 8.09
CA GLY A 44 -22.69 46.42 7.99
C GLY A 44 -21.39 46.78 8.71
N ASN A 45 -20.61 45.79 9.19
CA ASN A 45 -19.31 46.08 9.79
C ASN A 45 -18.32 46.62 8.74
N ARG A 46 -17.51 47.59 9.17
CA ARG A 46 -16.43 48.12 8.33
C ARG A 46 -15.36 47.06 8.08
N VAL A 47 -14.64 47.19 6.96
CA VAL A 47 -13.55 46.27 6.56
C VAL A 47 -12.50 46.06 7.67
N PRO A 48 -12.02 47.09 8.41
CA PRO A 48 -11.02 46.89 9.46
C PRO A 48 -11.51 46.03 10.62
N VAL A 49 -12.78 46.18 11.03
CA VAL A 49 -13.39 45.38 12.10
C VAL A 49 -13.57 43.92 11.65
N THR A 50 -13.98 43.74 10.40
CA THR A 50 -14.16 42.42 9.80
C THR A 50 -12.81 41.69 9.65
N ALA A 51 -11.74 42.42 9.32
CA ALA A 51 -10.38 41.91 9.23
C ALA A 51 -9.87 41.41 10.60
N GLN A 52 -10.11 42.18 11.67
CA GLN A 52 -9.79 41.77 13.04
C GLN A 52 -10.55 40.50 13.47
N LEU A 53 -11.87 40.45 13.22
CA LEU A 53 -12.70 39.28 13.52
C LEU A 53 -12.22 38.03 12.75
N GLY A 54 -11.87 38.21 11.49
CA GLY A 54 -11.43 37.15 10.59
C GLY A 54 -9.95 36.78 10.71
N GLN A 55 -9.17 37.47 11.55
CA GLN A 55 -7.70 37.33 11.65
C GLN A 55 -7.03 37.30 10.25
N ALA A 56 -7.31 38.32 9.45
CA ALA A 56 -6.73 38.51 8.12
C ALA A 56 -6.52 39.99 7.82
N ASP A 57 -5.82 40.28 6.74
CA ASP A 57 -5.57 41.64 6.28
C ASP A 57 -6.82 42.25 5.62
N GLU A 58 -6.93 43.58 5.64
CA GLU A 58 -8.06 44.30 5.03
C GLU A 58 -8.22 44.00 3.54
N ASP A 59 -7.10 43.86 2.80
CA ASP A 59 -7.12 43.51 1.38
C ASP A 59 -7.70 42.11 1.15
N THR A 60 -7.40 41.16 2.04
CA THR A 60 -8.00 39.82 1.98
C THR A 60 -9.52 39.88 2.16
N VAL A 61 -10.01 40.77 3.04
CA VAL A 61 -11.46 40.96 3.24
C VAL A 61 -12.09 41.57 1.98
N ARG A 62 -11.47 42.60 1.38
CA ARG A 62 -11.93 43.21 0.12
C ARG A 62 -11.99 42.16 -0.99
N ASP A 63 -10.93 41.37 -1.17
CA ASP A 63 -10.87 40.28 -2.15
C ASP A 63 -11.97 39.24 -1.95
N VAL A 64 -12.22 38.84 -0.70
CA VAL A 64 -13.26 37.86 -0.36
C VAL A 64 -14.66 38.40 -0.66
N ILE A 65 -14.91 39.69 -0.41
CA ILE A 65 -16.19 40.33 -0.74
C ILE A 65 -16.38 40.41 -2.26
N HIS A 66 -15.37 40.87 -3.01
CA HIS A 66 -15.42 40.90 -4.48
C HIS A 66 -15.67 39.51 -5.04
N ARG A 67 -14.92 38.51 -4.56
CA ARG A 67 -15.07 37.13 -4.99
C ARG A 67 -16.44 36.54 -4.62
N PHE A 68 -17.02 36.90 -3.48
CA PHE A 68 -18.38 36.49 -3.14
C PHE A 68 -19.42 37.11 -4.08
N ASN A 69 -19.23 38.37 -4.46
CA ASN A 69 -20.11 39.05 -5.41
C ASN A 69 -20.04 38.40 -6.81
N GLU A 70 -18.87 37.89 -7.22
CA GLU A 70 -18.68 37.22 -8.51
C GLU A 70 -19.16 35.76 -8.56
N ILE A 71 -18.77 34.94 -7.56
CA ILE A 71 -18.96 33.46 -7.61
C ILE A 71 -19.76 32.90 -6.41
N GLY A 72 -20.25 33.75 -5.51
CA GLY A 72 -21.01 33.34 -4.33
C GLY A 72 -20.20 32.49 -3.34
N LEU A 73 -20.84 31.49 -2.75
CA LEU A 73 -20.24 30.62 -1.71
C LEU A 73 -18.99 29.85 -2.16
N ALA A 74 -18.75 29.71 -3.47
CA ALA A 74 -17.52 29.11 -3.99
C ALA A 74 -16.27 29.96 -3.64
N CYS A 75 -16.43 31.21 -3.20
CA CYS A 75 -15.34 32.03 -2.69
C CYS A 75 -14.72 31.49 -1.38
N LEU A 76 -15.45 30.66 -0.64
CA LEU A 76 -14.98 30.10 0.63
C LEU A 76 -13.80 29.14 0.43
N ASP A 77 -13.75 28.44 -0.69
CA ASP A 77 -12.71 27.46 -0.95
C ASP A 77 -11.43 28.17 -1.46
N PRO A 78 -10.27 27.95 -0.81
CA PRO A 78 -9.01 28.53 -1.26
C PRO A 78 -8.64 27.95 -2.63
N ARG A 79 -8.40 28.84 -3.60
CA ARG A 79 -7.67 28.48 -4.81
C ARG A 79 -6.20 28.45 -4.48
N TRP A 80 -5.71 27.29 -4.08
CA TRP A 80 -4.28 27.06 -4.08
C TRP A 80 -3.78 27.22 -5.50
N ALA A 81 -2.90 28.19 -5.72
CA ALA A 81 -2.17 28.25 -6.97
C ALA A 81 -1.48 26.88 -7.14
N GLY A 82 -1.70 26.24 -8.27
CA GLY A 82 -0.98 25.02 -8.59
C GLY A 82 0.51 25.29 -8.41
N GLY A 83 1.22 24.35 -7.78
CA GLY A 83 2.68 24.48 -7.64
C GLY A 83 3.34 24.63 -9.01
N ARG A 84 4.64 24.96 -9.01
CA ARG A 84 5.44 25.13 -10.23
C ARG A 84 5.09 24.05 -11.27
N PRO A 85 4.77 24.44 -12.52
CA PRO A 85 4.38 23.47 -13.55
C PRO A 85 5.44 22.39 -13.70
N ARG A 86 4.98 21.17 -13.98
CA ARG A 86 5.87 20.01 -14.14
C ARG A 86 6.80 20.28 -15.32
N ARG A 87 8.10 20.07 -15.11
CA ARG A 87 9.12 20.21 -16.16
C ARG A 87 9.13 19.06 -17.17
N LEU A 88 8.38 18.00 -16.89
CA LEU A 88 8.33 16.80 -17.70
C LEU A 88 6.99 16.78 -18.44
N SER A 89 7.04 16.76 -19.76
CA SER A 89 5.87 16.62 -20.61
C SER A 89 5.21 15.24 -20.40
N PRO A 90 3.88 15.10 -20.56
CA PRO A 90 3.22 13.79 -20.55
C PRO A 90 3.85 12.76 -21.50
N ASP A 91 4.34 13.20 -22.66
CA ASP A 91 5.00 12.32 -23.64
C ASP A 91 6.35 11.80 -23.13
N GLU A 92 7.08 12.65 -22.42
CA GLU A 92 8.34 12.30 -21.79
C GLU A 92 8.12 11.37 -20.59
N GLU A 93 7.04 11.57 -19.82
CA GLU A 93 6.60 10.62 -18.79
C GLU A 93 6.33 9.24 -19.39
N GLY A 94 5.56 9.19 -20.50
CA GLY A 94 5.22 7.95 -21.20
C GLY A 94 6.45 7.19 -21.68
N PHE A 95 7.39 7.89 -22.31
CA PHE A 95 8.66 7.30 -22.75
C PHE A 95 9.48 6.70 -21.60
N VAL A 96 9.58 7.42 -20.47
CA VAL A 96 10.32 6.97 -19.29
C VAL A 96 9.66 5.74 -18.67
N ILE A 97 8.33 5.70 -18.64
CA ILE A 97 7.55 4.56 -18.14
C ILE A 97 7.72 3.34 -19.05
N GLN A 98 7.64 3.53 -20.37
CA GLN A 98 7.87 2.46 -21.35
C GLN A 98 9.29 1.89 -21.22
N THR A 99 10.29 2.78 -21.09
CA THR A 99 11.68 2.39 -20.86
C THR A 99 11.81 1.58 -19.57
N ALA A 100 11.19 2.04 -18.47
CA ALA A 100 11.24 1.36 -17.17
C ALA A 100 10.63 -0.05 -17.20
N THR A 101 9.61 -0.26 -18.03
CA THR A 101 8.89 -1.55 -18.14
C THR A 101 9.59 -2.52 -19.08
N THR A 102 10.37 -2.01 -20.04
CA THR A 102 11.09 -2.82 -21.02
C THR A 102 12.34 -3.43 -20.39
N ARG A 103 12.68 -4.70 -20.68
CA ARG A 103 13.95 -5.28 -20.23
C ARG A 103 15.12 -4.52 -20.86
N PRO A 104 16.16 -4.12 -20.11
CA PRO A 104 17.26 -3.33 -20.67
C PRO A 104 18.04 -4.07 -21.78
N THR A 105 18.06 -5.41 -21.76
CA THR A 105 18.63 -6.23 -22.84
C THR A 105 17.94 -6.00 -24.18
N LYS A 106 16.62 -5.81 -24.19
CA LYS A 106 15.86 -5.45 -25.42
C LYS A 106 16.23 -4.07 -25.96
N LEU A 107 16.80 -3.20 -25.12
CA LEU A 107 17.28 -1.86 -25.49
C LEU A 107 18.80 -1.83 -25.74
N GLY A 108 19.43 -3.00 -25.94
CA GLY A 108 20.87 -3.12 -26.22
C GLY A 108 21.77 -2.71 -25.05
N GLN A 109 21.25 -2.68 -23.82
CA GLN A 109 22.05 -2.31 -22.66
C GLN A 109 22.78 -3.53 -22.05
N PRO A 110 24.03 -3.38 -21.58
CA PRO A 110 24.85 -4.47 -21.05
C PRO A 110 24.44 -4.90 -19.62
N PHE A 111 23.15 -4.79 -19.27
CA PHE A 111 22.64 -5.16 -17.96
C PHE A 111 21.23 -5.73 -18.03
N THR A 112 20.91 -6.61 -17.08
CA THR A 112 19.65 -7.36 -17.05
C THR A 112 18.50 -6.63 -16.35
N ARG A 113 18.82 -5.68 -15.45
CA ARG A 113 17.83 -4.98 -14.61
C ARG A 113 18.03 -3.47 -14.58
N TRP A 114 16.93 -2.74 -14.52
CA TRP A 114 16.95 -1.31 -14.26
C TRP A 114 17.34 -1.01 -12.82
N SER A 115 18.13 0.03 -12.65
CA SER A 115 18.25 0.75 -11.39
C SER A 115 17.81 2.19 -11.62
N LEU A 116 17.37 2.90 -10.58
CA LEU A 116 16.97 4.30 -10.70
C LEU A 116 18.08 5.18 -11.32
N ARG A 117 19.36 4.86 -11.06
CA ARG A 117 20.50 5.57 -11.65
C ARG A 117 20.62 5.29 -13.15
N LYS A 118 20.51 4.02 -13.56
CA LYS A 118 20.59 3.61 -14.97
C LYS A 118 19.41 4.15 -15.78
N LEU A 119 18.21 4.10 -15.21
CA LEU A 119 17.00 4.62 -15.83
C LEU A 119 17.01 6.14 -15.96
N ALA A 120 17.62 6.88 -15.03
CA ALA A 120 17.78 8.34 -15.18
C ALA A 120 18.88 8.73 -16.20
N ALA A 121 19.84 7.83 -16.45
CA ALA A 121 20.94 8.07 -17.39
C ALA A 121 20.57 7.69 -18.83
N TYR A 122 19.76 6.65 -19.03
CA TYR A 122 19.42 6.13 -20.35
C TYR A 122 18.71 7.16 -21.25
N PRO A 123 17.65 7.86 -20.82
CA PRO A 123 16.99 8.90 -21.63
C PRO A 123 17.91 10.06 -22.00
N ARG A 124 19.02 10.30 -21.26
CA ARG A 124 19.99 11.33 -21.62
C ARG A 124 20.87 10.93 -22.81
N LYS A 125 21.02 9.63 -23.05
CA LYS A 125 21.89 9.06 -24.09
C LYS A 125 21.16 8.75 -25.39
N VAL A 126 19.84 8.56 -25.35
CA VAL A 126 19.06 8.28 -26.56
C VAL A 126 19.00 9.56 -27.41
N HIS A 127 19.62 9.49 -28.59
CA HIS A 127 19.66 10.60 -29.54
C HIS A 127 18.23 10.99 -29.96
N GLY A 128 17.83 12.22 -29.65
CA GLY A 128 16.53 12.80 -30.05
C GLY A 128 15.73 13.47 -28.95
N ARG A 129 15.91 13.12 -27.66
CA ARG A 129 15.21 13.76 -26.53
C ARG A 129 16.11 13.85 -25.29
N VAL A 130 16.64 15.03 -24.97
CA VAL A 130 17.46 15.24 -23.76
C VAL A 130 16.55 15.43 -22.55
N ILE A 131 15.95 14.34 -22.06
CA ILE A 131 15.04 14.39 -20.92
C ILE A 131 15.85 14.50 -19.61
N ARG A 132 15.86 15.68 -19.00
CA ARG A 132 16.59 15.95 -17.74
C ARG A 132 15.71 15.66 -16.52
N ILE A 133 15.73 14.42 -16.04
CA ILE A 133 15.01 14.00 -14.82
C ILE A 133 15.98 13.81 -13.64
N GLY A 134 15.60 14.37 -12.49
CA GLY A 134 16.26 14.11 -11.21
C GLY A 134 15.82 12.78 -10.60
N ARG A 135 16.68 12.13 -9.81
CA ARG A 135 16.40 10.80 -9.23
C ARG A 135 15.12 10.75 -8.39
N GLU A 136 14.84 11.80 -7.61
CA GLU A 136 13.62 11.84 -6.78
C GLU A 136 12.35 12.05 -7.62
N ALA A 137 12.43 12.90 -8.65
CA ALA A 137 11.32 13.06 -9.59
C ALA A 137 10.97 11.74 -10.29
N LEU A 138 12.00 10.97 -10.69
CA LEU A 138 11.82 9.63 -11.24
C LEU A 138 11.20 8.66 -10.23
N ARG A 139 11.68 8.66 -8.98
CA ARG A 139 11.13 7.82 -7.91
C ARG A 139 9.65 8.13 -7.65
N CYS A 140 9.29 9.42 -7.56
CA CYS A 140 7.91 9.85 -7.42
C CYS A 140 7.06 9.48 -8.64
N LEU A 141 7.60 9.60 -9.85
CA LEU A 141 6.92 9.19 -11.08
C LEU A 141 6.60 7.70 -11.07
N LEU A 142 7.59 6.86 -10.78
CA LEU A 142 7.40 5.39 -10.72
C LEU A 142 6.43 4.99 -9.62
N ARG A 143 6.52 5.61 -8.42
CA ARG A 143 5.57 5.37 -7.32
C ARG A 143 4.14 5.74 -7.70
N ARG A 144 3.92 6.91 -8.30
CA ARG A 144 2.59 7.34 -8.75
C ARG A 144 1.98 6.42 -9.80
N ARG A 145 2.82 5.76 -10.60
CA ARG A 145 2.40 4.82 -11.65
C ARG A 145 2.38 3.36 -11.18
N GLY A 146 2.67 3.10 -9.90
CA GLY A 146 2.67 1.74 -9.34
C GLY A 146 3.81 0.84 -9.83
N ILE A 147 4.86 1.40 -10.44
CA ILE A 147 5.95 0.61 -11.01
C ILE A 147 6.96 0.31 -9.90
N THR A 148 6.98 -0.95 -9.48
CA THR A 148 7.97 -1.45 -8.53
C THR A 148 8.95 -2.42 -9.21
N PHE A 149 10.25 -2.17 -9.05
CA PHE A 149 11.30 -3.09 -9.50
C PHE A 149 11.45 -4.23 -8.48
N GLN A 150 10.54 -5.19 -8.52
CA GLN A 150 10.65 -6.39 -7.70
C GLN A 150 11.76 -7.29 -8.23
N ARG A 151 12.34 -8.10 -7.33
CA ARG A 151 13.24 -9.18 -7.74
C ARG A 151 12.40 -10.24 -8.42
N THR A 152 12.42 -10.27 -9.74
CA THR A 152 11.84 -11.38 -10.50
C THR A 152 12.59 -12.64 -10.09
N LYS A 153 11.87 -13.69 -9.66
CA LYS A 153 12.46 -15.03 -9.55
C LYS A 153 13.03 -15.35 -10.93
N THR A 154 14.34 -15.52 -11.01
CA THR A 154 15.01 -15.91 -12.24
C THR A 154 14.67 -17.37 -12.48
N TRP A 155 13.79 -17.64 -13.42
CA TRP A 155 13.64 -18.98 -13.98
C TRP A 155 14.85 -19.25 -14.86
N LYS A 156 15.39 -20.46 -14.80
CA LYS A 156 16.40 -20.90 -15.75
C LYS A 156 15.71 -21.04 -17.10
N GLU A 157 16.01 -20.14 -18.03
CA GLU A 157 15.63 -20.31 -19.43
C GLU A 157 16.65 -21.27 -20.07
N SER A 158 16.18 -22.33 -20.74
CA SER A 158 17.06 -23.25 -21.47
C SER A 158 17.49 -22.58 -22.78
N PRO A 159 18.79 -22.60 -23.15
CA PRO A 159 19.29 -22.06 -24.43
C PRO A 159 18.98 -22.97 -25.64
N ASP A 160 18.24 -24.06 -25.42
CA ASP A 160 17.90 -25.06 -26.42
C ASP A 160 16.89 -24.52 -27.45
N PRO A 161 17.20 -24.52 -28.77
CA PRO A 161 16.29 -24.06 -29.80
C PRO A 161 15.00 -24.91 -29.91
N ASP A 162 15.04 -26.18 -29.51
CA ASP A 162 13.88 -27.09 -29.54
C ASP A 162 13.14 -27.17 -28.20
N ARG A 163 13.41 -26.22 -27.29
CA ARG A 163 12.85 -26.22 -25.93
C ARG A 163 11.32 -26.36 -25.94
N ASP A 164 10.64 -25.59 -26.76
CA ASP A 164 9.17 -25.54 -26.75
C ASP A 164 8.60 -26.88 -27.25
N ALA A 165 9.15 -27.43 -28.34
CA ALA A 165 8.77 -28.76 -28.84
C ALA A 165 9.02 -29.88 -27.81
N LYS A 166 10.08 -29.77 -27.00
CA LYS A 166 10.36 -30.72 -25.91
C LYS A 166 9.37 -30.57 -24.75
N LEU A 167 9.00 -29.34 -24.40
CA LEU A 167 7.99 -29.09 -23.36
C LEU A 167 6.62 -29.63 -23.79
N ASP A 168 6.20 -29.38 -25.04
CA ASP A 168 4.95 -29.89 -25.59
C ASP A 168 4.91 -31.42 -25.58
N ARG A 169 6.05 -32.06 -25.90
CA ARG A 169 6.17 -33.52 -25.84
C ARG A 169 6.06 -34.05 -24.40
N VAL A 170 6.65 -33.37 -23.42
CA VAL A 170 6.54 -33.75 -22.01
C VAL A 170 5.09 -33.64 -21.54
N GLU A 171 4.40 -32.55 -21.89
CA GLU A 171 3.00 -32.34 -21.57
C GLU A 171 2.10 -33.42 -22.21
N GLN A 172 2.28 -33.70 -23.50
CA GLN A 172 1.56 -34.77 -24.21
C GLN A 172 1.73 -36.14 -23.53
N VAL A 173 2.95 -36.47 -23.08
CA VAL A 173 3.24 -37.75 -22.43
C VAL A 173 2.59 -37.82 -21.05
N LEU A 174 2.61 -36.72 -20.28
CA LEU A 174 1.94 -36.63 -18.98
C LEU A 174 0.42 -36.78 -19.09
N GLU A 175 -0.20 -36.15 -20.10
CA GLU A 175 -1.65 -36.25 -20.31
C GLU A 175 -2.09 -37.62 -20.82
N ARG A 176 -1.32 -38.20 -21.76
CA ARG A 176 -1.71 -39.46 -22.41
C ARG A 176 -1.44 -40.69 -21.55
N PHE A 177 -0.42 -40.64 -20.69
CA PHE A 177 0.05 -41.79 -19.92
C PHE A 177 0.31 -41.47 -18.44
N PRO A 178 -0.68 -40.95 -17.69
CA PRO A 178 -0.48 -40.43 -16.34
C PRO A 178 0.12 -41.47 -15.37
N ASP A 179 -0.26 -42.74 -15.51
CA ASP A 179 0.19 -43.83 -14.62
C ASP A 179 1.55 -44.45 -15.02
N ARG A 180 2.21 -43.93 -16.07
CA ARG A 180 3.45 -44.50 -16.63
C ARG A 180 4.57 -43.48 -16.81
N VAL A 181 4.44 -42.28 -16.23
CA VAL A 181 5.51 -41.27 -16.25
C VAL A 181 6.25 -41.29 -14.93
N PHE A 182 7.56 -41.53 -15.01
CA PHE A 182 8.50 -41.40 -13.90
C PHE A 182 9.43 -40.23 -14.19
N ALA A 183 9.43 -39.21 -13.34
CA ALA A 183 10.38 -38.11 -13.40
C ALA A 183 11.56 -38.42 -12.47
N PHE A 184 12.76 -38.42 -13.02
CA PHE A 184 14.01 -38.57 -12.27
C PHE A 184 14.77 -37.26 -12.37
N ASP A 185 15.13 -36.67 -11.23
CA ASP A 185 16.02 -35.50 -11.16
C ASP A 185 17.23 -35.90 -10.31
N GLU A 186 18.44 -35.50 -10.72
CA GLU A 186 19.70 -35.86 -10.03
C GLU A 186 19.87 -35.22 -8.65
N PHE A 187 18.87 -34.45 -8.20
CA PHE A 187 18.82 -33.92 -6.85
C PHE A 187 18.14 -34.92 -5.90
N GLY A 188 18.98 -35.72 -5.21
CA GLY A 188 18.59 -36.44 -3.99
C GLY A 188 18.10 -35.49 -2.89
N PRO A 189 17.67 -36.00 -1.72
CA PRO A 189 16.99 -35.19 -0.69
C PRO A 189 17.92 -34.09 -0.15
N TRP A 190 17.90 -32.93 -0.80
CA TRP A 190 18.53 -31.72 -0.34
C TRP A 190 17.75 -31.26 0.89
N GLY A 191 18.43 -31.20 2.04
CA GLY A 191 17.95 -30.49 3.20
C GLY A 191 17.88 -29.01 2.86
N SER A 192 16.80 -28.58 2.21
CA SER A 192 16.51 -27.18 1.99
C SER A 192 16.31 -26.56 3.37
N GLY A 193 17.34 -25.89 3.88
CA GLY A 193 17.18 -24.99 5.01
C GLY A 193 16.00 -24.05 4.74
N PRO A 194 15.32 -23.57 5.79
CA PRO A 194 14.17 -22.69 5.61
C PRO A 194 14.55 -21.54 4.66
N PRO A 195 13.66 -21.18 3.70
CA PRO A 195 13.96 -20.11 2.76
C PRO A 195 14.37 -18.87 3.56
N GLN A 196 15.51 -18.26 3.20
CA GLN A 196 15.95 -17.03 3.84
C GLN A 196 14.79 -16.03 3.82
N ALA A 197 14.28 -15.68 5.00
CA ALA A 197 13.27 -14.65 5.13
C ALA A 197 13.83 -13.35 4.55
N PRO A 198 13.04 -12.58 3.79
CA PRO A 198 13.47 -11.26 3.36
C PRO A 198 13.79 -10.45 4.63
N ALA A 199 14.96 -9.81 4.65
CA ALA A 199 15.36 -8.96 5.76
C ALA A 199 14.27 -7.88 5.96
N THR A 200 13.49 -8.02 7.03
CA THR A 200 12.52 -7.01 7.44
C THR A 200 13.30 -5.80 7.91
N CYS A 201 13.06 -4.64 7.29
CA CYS A 201 13.54 -3.38 7.83
C CYS A 201 12.97 -3.20 9.25
N ALA A 202 13.78 -2.65 10.17
CA ALA A 202 13.35 -2.37 11.53
C ALA A 202 12.02 -1.59 11.53
N GLY A 203 10.97 -2.17 12.13
CA GLY A 203 9.65 -1.55 12.29
C GLY A 203 8.44 -2.37 11.81
N ALA A 204 8.63 -3.50 11.13
CA ALA A 204 7.53 -4.41 10.80
C ALA A 204 7.55 -5.62 11.75
N THR A 205 6.54 -5.77 12.60
CA THR A 205 6.36 -6.97 13.44
C THR A 205 5.93 -8.14 12.54
N PRO A 206 6.75 -9.19 12.35
CA PRO A 206 6.30 -10.36 11.61
C PRO A 206 5.37 -11.18 12.49
N THR A 207 4.14 -11.43 12.05
CA THR A 207 3.30 -12.49 12.62
C THR A 207 3.94 -13.82 12.24
N PRO A 208 4.27 -14.71 13.19
CA PRO A 208 4.85 -16.00 12.85
C PRO A 208 3.79 -16.83 12.11
N ALA A 209 4.07 -17.17 10.85
CA ALA A 209 3.30 -18.18 10.14
C ALA A 209 3.61 -19.54 10.76
N THR A 210 2.60 -20.19 11.35
CA THR A 210 2.71 -21.57 11.85
C THR A 210 2.96 -22.50 10.65
N PRO A 211 4.07 -23.26 10.60
CA PRO A 211 4.25 -24.25 9.56
C PRO A 211 3.21 -25.36 9.76
N THR A 212 2.22 -25.42 8.87
CA THR A 212 1.25 -26.52 8.86
C THR A 212 1.91 -27.72 8.19
N TYR A 213 2.67 -28.51 8.95
CA TYR A 213 3.07 -29.84 8.52
C TYR A 213 1.92 -30.80 8.81
N SER A 214 1.22 -31.24 7.76
CA SER A 214 0.30 -32.38 7.86
C SER A 214 1.07 -33.64 7.44
N PRO A 215 1.17 -34.68 8.29
CA PRO A 215 1.75 -35.94 7.86
C PRO A 215 0.85 -36.61 6.81
N PRO A 216 1.42 -37.35 5.83
CA PRO A 216 0.63 -38.07 4.85
C PRO A 216 -0.22 -39.17 5.53
N SER A 217 -1.46 -39.33 5.07
CA SER A 217 -2.40 -40.31 5.62
C SER A 217 -1.85 -41.74 5.51
N ALA A 218 -2.13 -42.56 6.53
CA ALA A 218 -1.65 -43.92 6.74
C ALA A 218 -2.18 -44.97 5.74
N ARG A 219 -2.33 -44.63 4.45
CA ARG A 219 -2.82 -45.55 3.41
C ARG A 219 -1.71 -46.21 2.59
N ASN A 220 -0.46 -45.70 2.67
CA ASN A 220 0.72 -46.26 2.01
C ASN A 220 1.91 -46.41 2.97
N ALA A 221 1.72 -47.08 4.11
CA ALA A 221 2.83 -47.50 4.95
C ALA A 221 3.36 -48.85 4.44
N PRO A 222 4.65 -48.99 4.06
CA PRO A 222 5.23 -50.31 3.81
C PRO A 222 5.28 -51.10 5.13
N ALA A 223 4.94 -52.39 5.05
CA ALA A 223 4.96 -53.30 6.20
C ALA A 223 6.36 -53.30 6.88
N PRO A 224 6.45 -53.27 8.22
CA PRO A 224 7.73 -53.31 8.90
C PRO A 224 8.39 -54.69 8.73
N ALA A 225 9.64 -54.69 8.28
CA ALA A 225 10.49 -55.87 8.23
C ALA A 225 10.64 -56.50 9.62
N ALA A 226 10.42 -57.81 9.69
CA ALA A 226 10.61 -58.62 10.88
C ALA A 226 12.04 -58.47 11.42
N LYS A 227 12.18 -57.92 12.64
CA LYS A 227 13.44 -58.00 13.39
C LYS A 227 13.55 -59.41 13.98
N ARG A 228 14.57 -60.16 13.54
CA ARG A 228 15.03 -61.38 14.20
C ARG A 228 15.43 -61.06 15.65
N ALA A 229 14.80 -61.77 16.59
CA ALA A 229 15.15 -61.77 17.99
C ALA A 229 16.47 -62.53 18.22
N PHE A 230 17.32 -61.99 19.10
CA PHE A 230 18.31 -62.77 19.84
C PHE A 230 17.90 -62.70 21.32
N ALA A 231 17.82 -63.86 21.97
CA ALA A 231 17.35 -64.07 23.32
C ALA A 231 18.50 -64.07 24.34
N GLY A 232 18.16 -63.76 25.60
CA GLY A 232 19.00 -63.83 26.81
C GLY A 232 18.51 -62.80 27.83
N ALA A 233 17.43 -63.06 28.57
CA ALA A 233 17.39 -63.76 29.87
C ALA A 233 17.99 -62.93 31.03
N ASP A 234 17.15 -62.22 31.80
CA ASP A 234 16.76 -62.61 33.17
C ASP A 234 16.06 -61.44 33.91
N ALA A 235 15.00 -61.78 34.65
CA ALA A 235 14.15 -60.93 35.50
C ALA A 235 14.79 -60.75 36.92
N PRO A 236 14.24 -60.02 37.94
CA PRO A 236 12.82 -59.66 38.12
C PRO A 236 12.44 -58.33 38.87
N SER A 237 11.19 -57.88 38.61
CA SER A 237 10.13 -57.41 39.54
C SER A 237 10.29 -56.23 40.57
N THR A 238 9.45 -55.17 40.34
CA THR A 238 8.56 -54.41 41.31
C THR A 238 9.16 -53.24 42.14
N PRO A 239 8.42 -52.21 42.67
CA PRO A 239 7.10 -51.58 42.39
C PRO A 239 7.11 -50.03 42.14
N ARG A 240 5.93 -49.44 41.82
CA ARG A 240 5.58 -48.00 41.94
C ARG A 240 5.43 -47.55 43.41
N PRO A 241 5.64 -46.26 43.71
CA PRO A 241 4.56 -45.38 44.24
C PRO A 241 4.71 -43.93 43.72
N ASP A 242 3.67 -43.20 43.29
CA ASP A 242 2.64 -42.44 44.01
C ASP A 242 2.74 -40.96 43.60
N GLN A 243 1.61 -40.39 43.16
CA GLN A 243 1.40 -38.95 43.04
C GLN A 243 0.83 -38.42 44.36
N PRO A 244 1.08 -37.15 44.72
CA PRO A 244 0.10 -36.36 45.44
C PRO A 244 -0.51 -35.27 44.57
N ARG A 245 -1.85 -35.24 44.64
CA ARG A 245 -2.77 -34.18 44.23
C ARG A 245 -2.56 -32.92 45.08
N THR A 246 -2.64 -31.75 44.45
CA THR A 246 -2.98 -30.47 45.11
C THR A 246 -3.73 -29.61 44.08
N ALA A 247 -5.07 -29.66 44.08
CA ALA A 247 -5.99 -28.69 44.68
C ALA A 247 -6.01 -27.31 43.97
N ALA A 248 -7.16 -27.03 43.33
CA ALA A 248 -7.60 -25.68 42.96
C ALA A 248 -7.88 -24.84 44.23
N PRO A 249 -8.05 -23.50 44.10
CA PRO A 249 -9.44 -23.04 44.15
C PRO A 249 -9.79 -21.79 43.30
N GLU A 250 -11.10 -21.75 43.01
CA GLU A 250 -12.02 -20.59 43.05
C GLU A 250 -11.89 -19.36 42.13
N ARG A 251 -12.71 -19.44 41.08
CA ARG A 251 -13.79 -18.50 40.72
C ARG A 251 -13.95 -17.24 41.59
N ARG A 252 -13.88 -16.07 40.94
CA ARG A 252 -14.73 -14.92 41.29
C ARG A 252 -15.55 -14.45 40.08
N ARG A 253 -16.86 -14.37 40.33
CA ARG A 253 -17.91 -13.89 39.44
C ARG A 253 -17.85 -12.36 39.33
N GLY A 254 -17.93 -11.83 38.11
CA GLY A 254 -18.21 -10.42 37.82
C GLY A 254 -19.41 -10.34 36.87
N ARG A 255 -20.52 -9.84 37.39
CA ARG A 255 -21.85 -9.70 36.76
C ARG A 255 -21.99 -8.27 36.20
N PHE A 256 -23.06 -8.04 35.42
CA PHE A 256 -23.62 -6.75 34.93
C PHE A 256 -23.08 -6.23 33.58
N ARG A 257 -23.89 -5.75 32.63
CA ARG A 257 -25.37 -5.57 32.51
C ARG A 257 -25.68 -5.38 31.01
N ARG A 258 -26.77 -5.98 30.51
CA ARG A 258 -27.43 -5.59 29.26
C ARG A 258 -28.09 -4.23 29.44
N ARG A 259 -28.04 -3.35 28.43
CA ARG A 259 -29.05 -2.30 28.20
C ARG A 259 -29.69 -2.54 26.85
N THR A 260 -31.01 -2.55 26.89
CA THR A 260 -31.98 -2.67 25.81
C THR A 260 -32.02 -1.38 24.98
N ALA A 261 -32.18 -1.54 23.67
CA ALA A 261 -32.69 -0.52 22.78
C ALA A 261 -34.22 -0.55 22.83
N THR A 262 -34.85 0.61 22.83
CA THR A 262 -36.29 0.78 22.61
C THR A 262 -36.47 1.86 21.55
N GLU A 263 -37.04 1.45 20.41
CA GLU A 263 -37.80 2.29 19.49
C GLU A 263 -39.21 2.48 20.07
N GLY A 264 -39.82 3.65 19.85
CA GLY A 264 -41.21 3.96 20.22
C GLY A 264 -41.33 5.23 21.05
#